data_AF-A0A379WBI7-F1
#
_entry.id   AF-A0A379WBI7-F1
#
_cell.length_a   1.000
_cell.length_b   1.000
_cell.length_c   1.000
_cell.angle_alpha   90.00
_cell.angle_beta   90.00
_cell.angle_gamma   90.00
#
_symmetry.space_group_name_H-M   'P 1'
#
loop_
_entity.id
_entity.type
_entity.pdbx_description
1 polymer ?
#
loop_
_entity_poly.entity_id
_entity_poly.type
_entity_poly.pdbx_seq_one_letter_code
_entity_poly.pdbx_strand_id
1 'polypeptide(L)'
;MTMPTSQCPWRMQVHHIRQETPDVWTIALLCHDYYPYRAGQYALVSVRNSAETLRAYTLSSTPGVSEYITLTVRRIDDGTGSQW
;
A
#
# COMPACT_ATOMS: atom_id res chain seq x y z
N MET A 1 6.82 8.24 15.57
CA MET A 1 5.85 7.14 15.41
C MET A 1 4.46 7.74 15.32
N THR A 2 4.05 8.10 14.11
CA THR A 2 2.70 8.63 13.85
C THR A 2 1.78 7.43 13.65
N MET A 3 0.82 7.33 14.56
CA MET A 3 -0.16 6.26 14.68
C MET A 3 -1.10 6.22 13.47
N PRO A 4 -1.78 5.08 13.27
CA PRO A 4 -2.79 4.94 12.22
C PRO A 4 -3.80 6.09 12.28
N THR A 5 -4.10 6.73 11.15
CA THR A 5 -5.25 7.64 11.09
C THR A 5 -6.53 6.81 11.13
N SER A 6 -7.66 7.42 11.51
CA SER A 6 -8.97 6.73 11.48
C SER A 6 -9.27 6.12 10.10
N GLN A 7 -8.72 6.71 9.03
CA GLN A 7 -8.88 6.26 7.64
C GLN A 7 -7.84 5.22 7.19
N CYS A 8 -6.72 5.07 7.90
CA CYS A 8 -5.67 4.09 7.63
C CYS A 8 -5.28 3.37 8.94
N PRO A 9 -6.19 2.58 9.55
CA PRO A 9 -6.00 2.02 10.88
C PRO A 9 -5.03 0.83 10.93
N TRP A 10 -4.82 0.17 9.78
CA TRP A 10 -4.09 -1.10 9.70
C TRP A 10 -2.60 -0.86 9.50
N ARG A 11 -1.80 -1.33 10.48
CA ARG A 11 -0.35 -1.30 10.36
C ARG A 11 0.11 -2.43 9.44
N MET A 12 0.78 -2.04 8.37
CA MET A 12 1.40 -2.97 7.42
C MET A 12 2.91 -2.98 7.60
N GLN A 13 3.53 -4.14 7.38
CA GLN A 13 4.98 -4.28 7.23
C GLN A 13 5.29 -4.57 5.76
N VAL A 14 6.29 -3.87 5.22
CA VAL A 14 6.83 -4.19 3.90
C VAL A 14 7.61 -5.50 4.00
N HIS A 15 7.19 -6.52 3.24
CA HIS A 15 7.93 -7.76 3.12
C HIS A 15 9.02 -7.63 2.06
N HIS A 16 8.64 -7.25 0.84
CA HIS A 16 9.58 -7.01 -0.25
C HIS A 16 9.00 -6.01 -1.25
N ILE A 17 9.87 -5.42 -2.06
CA ILE A 17 9.52 -4.49 -3.13
C ILE A 17 10.10 -5.04 -4.44
N ARG A 18 9.29 -5.09 -5.49
CA ARG A 18 9.70 -5.50 -6.83
C ARG A 18 9.52 -4.33 -7.79
N GLN A 19 10.55 -4.03 -8.57
CA GLN A 19 10.42 -3.08 -9.67
C GLN A 19 9.86 -3.81 -10.90
N GLU A 20 8.73 -3.31 -11.43
CA GLU A 20 8.10 -3.87 -12.64
C GLU A 20 8.61 -3.16 -13.90
N THR A 21 8.74 -1.83 -13.82
CA THR A 21 9.25 -0.95 -14.88
C THR A 21 10.09 0.16 -14.25
N PRO A 22 10.78 1.02 -15.04
CA PRO A 22 11.53 2.15 -14.49
C PRO A 22 10.72 3.09 -13.59
N ASP A 23 9.40 3.15 -13.77
CA ASP A 23 8.47 4.02 -13.04
C ASP A 23 7.37 3.28 -12.27
N VAL A 24 7.41 1.94 -12.17
CA VAL A 24 6.39 1.14 -11.45
C VAL A 24 7.02 0.13 -10.51
N TRP A 25 6.48 0.07 -9.29
CA TRP A 25 6.88 -0.87 -8.26
C TRP A 25 5.67 -1.60 -7.68
N THR A 26 5.84 -2.89 -7.41
CA THR A 26 4.94 -3.69 -6.59
C THR A 26 5.49 -3.83 -5.19
N ILE A 27 4.65 -3.57 -4.20
CA ILE A 27 5.01 -3.62 -2.78
C ILE A 27 4.19 -4.72 -2.14
N ALA A 28 4.87 -5.73 -1.62
CA ALA A 28 4.26 -6.81 -0.87
C ALA A 28 4.20 -6.45 0.62
N LEU A 29 2.99 -6.52 1.18
CA LEU A 29 2.67 -6.12 2.53
C LEU A 29 2.21 -7.31 3.35
N LEU A 30 2.70 -7.36 4.59
CA LEU A 30 2.18 -8.21 5.65
C LEU A 30 1.33 -7.39 6.60
N CYS A 31 0.13 -7.89 6.88
CA CYS A 31 -0.66 -7.45 8.02
C CYS A 31 -0.39 -8.44 9.16
N HIS A 32 -0.03 -7.93 10.34
CA HIS A 32 0.14 -8.78 11.53
C HIS A 32 -1.20 -9.31 12.06
N ASP A 33 -2.29 -8.65 11.64
CA ASP A 33 -3.67 -9.02 11.91
C ASP A 33 -4.36 -9.45 10.60
N TYR A 34 -5.67 -9.69 10.69
CA TYR A 34 -6.51 -9.96 9.53
C TYR A 34 -6.97 -8.66 8.86
N TYR A 35 -6.67 -8.50 7.57
CA TYR A 35 -7.14 -7.39 6.74
C TYR A 35 -8.20 -7.87 5.74
N PRO A 36 -9.51 -7.67 6.00
CA PRO A 36 -10.57 -8.09 5.08
C PRO A 36 -10.65 -7.15 3.87
N TYR A 37 -10.63 -7.72 2.67
CA TYR A 37 -10.90 -7.00 1.43
C TYR A 37 -11.48 -7.94 0.36
N ARG A 38 -12.01 -7.35 -0.70
CA ARG A 38 -12.41 -8.03 -1.94
C ARG A 38 -11.46 -7.62 -3.06
N ALA A 39 -11.23 -8.51 -4.01
CA ALA A 39 -10.42 -8.22 -5.18
C ALA A 39 -10.93 -6.96 -5.91
N GLY A 40 -10.01 -6.08 -6.31
CA GLY A 40 -10.33 -4.81 -6.96
C GLY A 40 -10.68 -3.65 -6.03
N GLN A 41 -10.79 -3.86 -4.71
CA GLN A 41 -10.90 -2.75 -3.76
C GLN A 41 -9.59 -1.98 -3.64
N TYR A 42 -9.68 -0.75 -3.12
CA TYR A 42 -8.53 0.06 -2.77
C TYR A 42 -8.36 0.18 -1.27
N ALA A 43 -7.12 0.45 -0.84
CA ALA A 43 -6.77 0.83 0.51
C ALA A 43 -6.28 2.29 0.53
N LEU A 44 -6.54 3.00 1.62
CA LEU A 44 -5.87 4.26 1.91
C LEU A 44 -4.52 3.97 2.58
N VAL A 45 -3.46 4.53 2.02
CA VAL A 45 -2.08 4.36 2.48
C VAL A 45 -1.56 5.69 2.98
N SER A 46 -1.05 5.71 4.21
CA SER A 46 -0.29 6.83 4.75
C SER A 46 1.08 6.89 4.11
N VAL A 47 1.39 8.02 3.46
CA VAL A 47 2.67 8.26 2.81
C VAL A 47 3.59 9.01 3.78
N ARG A 48 4.87 8.62 3.82
CA ARG A 48 5.90 9.21 4.72
C ARG A 48 5.52 9.18 6.21
N ASN A 49 4.72 8.19 6.62
CA ASN A 49 4.15 8.13 7.96
C ASN A 49 3.36 9.41 8.34
N SER A 50 2.80 10.13 7.37
CA SER A 50 1.99 11.33 7.62
C SER A 50 0.51 11.00 7.71
N ALA A 51 -0.16 11.59 8.70
CA ALA A 51 -1.61 11.52 8.81
C ALA A 51 -2.33 12.39 7.76
N GLU A 52 -1.63 13.37 7.19
CA GLU A 52 -2.20 14.39 6.30
C GLU A 52 -2.18 13.94 4.84
N THR A 53 -1.24 13.07 4.47
CA THR A 53 -1.11 12.56 3.11
C THR A 53 -1.53 11.10 3.04
N LEU A 54 -2.80 10.90 2.66
CA LEU A 54 -3.35 9.59 2.33
C LEU A 54 -3.51 9.44 0.81
N ARG A 55 -3.13 8.28 0.29
CA ARG A 55 -3.35 7.93 -1.12
C ARG A 55 -4.14 6.63 -1.22
N ALA A 56 -5.13 6.63 -2.10
CA ALA A 56 -5.84 5.42 -2.49
C ALA A 56 -4.97 4.62 -3.47
N TYR A 57 -4.71 3.36 -3.15
CA TYR A 57 -4.10 2.39 -4.04
C TYR A 57 -4.97 1.14 -4.16
N THR A 58 -5.24 0.71 -5.38
CA THR A 58 -5.92 -0.57 -5.63
C THR A 58 -5.05 -1.71 -5.11
N LEU A 59 -5.69 -2.65 -4.42
CA LEU A 59 -5.05 -3.90 -3.98
C LEU A 59 -4.87 -4.79 -5.21
N SER A 60 -3.62 -5.01 -5.62
CA SER A 60 -3.26 -5.83 -6.79
C SER A 60 -3.22 -7.34 -6.48
N SER A 61 -3.63 -7.73 -5.28
CA SER A 61 -3.71 -9.11 -4.80
C SER A 61 -5.16 -9.60 -4.70
N THR A 62 -5.34 -10.92 -4.71
CA THR A 62 -6.65 -11.56 -4.48
C THR A 62 -6.64 -12.24 -3.10
N PRO A 63 -7.57 -11.89 -2.17
CA PRO A 63 -7.65 -12.51 -0.86
C PRO A 63 -7.83 -14.03 -0.97
N GLY A 64 -7.07 -14.79 -0.20
CA GLY A 64 -7.11 -16.27 -0.20
C GLY A 64 -6.43 -16.95 -1.39
N VAL A 65 -5.88 -16.18 -2.35
CA VAL A 65 -5.12 -16.70 -3.50
C VAL A 65 -3.69 -16.18 -3.49
N SER A 66 -3.51 -14.86 -3.30
CA SER A 66 -2.19 -14.24 -3.22
C SER A 66 -1.57 -14.46 -1.84
N GLU A 67 -0.26 -14.74 -1.82
CA GLU A 67 0.51 -14.92 -0.58
C GLU A 67 0.59 -13.63 0.26
N TYR A 68 0.68 -12.48 -0.41
CA TYR A 68 0.78 -11.17 0.23
C TYR A 68 -0.31 -10.21 -0.26
N ILE A 69 -0.63 -9.21 0.57
CA ILE A 69 -1.37 -8.03 0.12
C ILE A 69 -0.42 -7.22 -0.75
N THR A 70 -0.78 -6.88 -1.97
CA THR A 70 0.10 -6.12 -2.86
C THR A 70 -0.51 -4.81 -3.31
N LEU A 71 0.35 -3.80 -3.48
CA LEU A 71 0.05 -2.54 -4.13
C LEU A 71 0.98 -2.38 -5.32
N THR A 72 0.43 -2.04 -6.49
CA THR A 72 1.23 -1.65 -7.65
C THR A 72 1.16 -0.14 -7.81
N VAL A 73 2.30 0.53 -7.63
CA VAL A 73 2.40 1.99 -7.54
C VAL A 73 3.25 2.51 -8.69
N ARG A 74 2.71 3.49 -9.41
CA ARG A 74 3.47 4.27 -10.39
C ARG A 74 4.08 5.50 -9.73
N ARG A 75 5.39 5.67 -9.85
CA ARG A 75 6.08 6.92 -9.50
C ARG A 75 5.68 7.99 -10.49
N ILE A 76 5.23 9.11 -9.96
CA ILE A 76 4.91 10.31 -10.73
C ILE A 76 5.94 11.36 -10.31
N ASP A 77 6.61 11.97 -11.29
CA ASP A 77 7.53 13.08 -11.01
C ASP A 77 6.79 14.18 -10.25
N ASP A 78 7.41 14.68 -9.19
CA ASP A 78 6.84 15.63 -8.22
C ASP A 78 5.55 15.18 -7.50
N GLY A 79 5.20 13.89 -7.59
CA GLY A 79 4.05 13.31 -6.93
C GLY A 79 4.27 13.09 -5.43
N THR A 80 3.51 13.79 -4.58
CA THR A 80 3.56 13.61 -3.10
C THR A 80 3.26 12.18 -2.66
N GLY A 81 2.51 11.43 -3.47
CA GLY A 81 1.99 10.11 -3.14
C GLY A 81 2.88 8.93 -3.51
N SER A 82 3.91 9.12 -4.33
CA SER A 82 4.68 8.03 -4.96
C SER A 82 6.19 8.28 -5.05
N GLN A 83 6.69 9.31 -4.35
CA GLN A 83 8.13 9.63 -4.19
C GLN A 83 8.58 9.28 -2.77
N TRP A 84 8.65 7.99 -2.46
CA TRP A 84 9.05 7.44 -1.16
C TRP A 84 9.75 6.10 -1.31
#